data_AF-A0A2S2QH70-F1
#
_entry.id   AF-A0A2S2QH70-F1
#
_cell.length_a   1.000
_cell.length_b   1.000
_cell.length_c   1.000
_cell.angle_alpha   90.00
_cell.angle_beta   90.00
_cell.angle_gamma   90.00
#
_symmetry.space_group_name_H-M   'P 1'
#
loop_
_entity.id
_entity.type
_entity.pdbx_description
1 polymer ?
#
loop_
_entity_poly.entity_id
_entity_poly.type
_entity_poly.pdbx_seq_one_letter_code
_entity_poly.pdbx_strand_id
1 'polypeptide(L)'
;FGATSLFPSNHRMADYLKATLRGDIAEEAAKYSKVLLTPDQGSHYDQLIEIDLTTLEPHVNGPFTPDLAHPISKLGNNAKKNDWPNEIKVGKFFTFNFIYIVSM
;
A
#
# COMPACT_ATOMS: atom_id res chain seq x y z
N PHE A 1 -12.11 -5.05 -1.87
CA PHE A 1 -11.77 -6.49 -1.72
C PHE A 1 -11.74 -6.92 -0.24
N GLY A 2 -12.54 -7.91 0.15
CA GLY A 2 -12.62 -8.43 1.53
C GLY A 2 -11.57 -9.50 1.84
N ALA A 3 -10.30 -9.23 1.54
CA ALA A 3 -9.21 -10.20 1.67
C ALA A 3 -8.46 -10.08 3.02
N THR A 4 -7.89 -11.19 3.49
CA THR A 4 -6.80 -11.19 4.48
C THR A 4 -5.48 -11.13 3.72
N SER A 5 -4.69 -10.08 3.91
CA SER A 5 -3.49 -9.80 3.11
C SER A 5 -2.21 -9.88 3.93
N LEU A 6 -1.11 -10.28 3.30
CA LEU A 6 0.23 -10.29 3.89
C LEU A 6 1.29 -9.88 2.87
N PHE A 7 2.43 -9.40 3.35
CA PHE A 7 3.62 -9.15 2.55
C PHE A 7 4.78 -9.94 3.16
N PRO A 8 5.66 -10.53 2.33
CA PRO A 8 6.85 -11.21 2.83
C PRO A 8 7.81 -10.21 3.49
N SER A 9 8.57 -10.70 4.48
CA SER A 9 9.58 -9.89 5.15
C SER A 9 10.64 -9.40 4.17
N ASN A 10 11.01 -8.12 4.27
CA ASN A 10 12.02 -7.49 3.41
C ASN A 10 12.76 -6.37 4.14
N HIS A 11 13.80 -5.82 3.49
CA HIS A 11 14.66 -4.79 4.09
C HIS A 11 13.90 -3.52 4.49
N ARG A 12 12.84 -3.12 3.77
CA ARG A 12 12.03 -1.94 4.11
C ARG A 12 11.31 -2.11 5.44
N MET A 13 10.85 -3.32 5.74
CA MET A 13 10.25 -3.63 7.04
C MET A 13 11.29 -3.55 8.17
N ALA A 14 12.51 -4.06 7.94
CA ALA A 14 13.60 -3.96 8.90
C ALA A 14 14.02 -2.50 9.15
N ASP A 15 14.14 -1.69 8.10
CA ASP A 15 14.43 -0.26 8.18
C ASP A 15 13.35 0.48 8.97
N TYR A 16 12.07 0.17 8.72
CA TYR A 16 10.94 0.75 9.46
C TYR A 16 10.98 0.37 10.95
N LEU A 17 11.24 -0.90 11.28
CA LEU A 17 11.39 -1.35 12.67
C LEU A 17 12.53 -0.61 13.38
N LYS A 18 13.70 -0.49 12.75
CA LYS A 18 14.83 0.28 13.31
C LYS A 18 14.47 1.75 13.52
N ALA A 19 13.85 2.39 12.52
CA ALA A 19 13.42 3.79 12.60
C ALA A 19 12.39 4.05 13.71
N THR A 20 11.71 3.00 14.17
CA THR A 20 10.70 3.06 15.23
C THR A 20 11.18 2.39 16.52
N LEU A 21 12.51 2.35 16.73
CA LEU A 21 13.18 1.89 17.96
C LEU A 21 12.93 0.40 18.29
N ARG A 22 12.70 -0.43 17.28
CA ARG A 22 12.47 -1.88 17.38
C ARG A 22 13.55 -2.68 16.63
N GLY A 23 14.81 -2.24 16.80
CA GLY A 23 15.95 -2.79 16.06
C GLY A 23 16.24 -4.25 16.41
N ASP A 24 16.05 -4.62 17.67
CA ASP A 24 16.14 -5.99 18.18
C ASP A 24 15.17 -6.95 17.46
N ILE A 25 13.92 -6.53 17.24
CA ILE A 25 12.93 -7.31 16.48
C ILE A 25 13.40 -7.50 15.04
N ALA A 26 13.96 -6.44 14.43
CA ALA A 26 14.47 -6.51 13.07
C ALA A 26 15.65 -7.49 12.95
N GLU A 27 16.56 -7.48 13.93
CA GLU A 27 17.71 -8.38 13.99
C GLU A 27 17.28 -9.83 14.19
N GLU A 28 16.32 -10.09 15.07
CA GLU A 28 15.82 -11.45 15.30
C GLU A 28 15.07 -11.98 14.06
N ALA A 29 14.18 -11.16 13.47
CA ALA A 29 13.45 -11.53 12.27
C ALA A 29 14.39 -11.83 11.08
N ALA A 30 15.52 -11.12 10.98
CA ALA A 30 16.49 -11.33 9.91
C ALA A 30 17.09 -12.76 9.93
N LYS A 31 17.27 -13.36 11.12
CA LYS A 31 17.79 -14.74 11.27
C LYS A 31 16.86 -15.78 10.61
N TYR A 32 15.56 -15.50 10.58
CA TYR A 32 14.53 -16.42 10.09
C TYR A 32 13.92 -15.98 8.75
N SER A 33 14.40 -14.88 8.17
CA SER A 33 13.77 -14.25 7.01
C SER A 33 13.56 -15.23 5.85
N LYS A 34 14.59 -16.00 5.48
CA LYS A 34 14.57 -16.93 4.34
C LYS A 34 13.82 -18.25 4.59
N VAL A 35 13.56 -18.59 5.85
CA VAL A 35 13.06 -19.93 6.24
C VAL A 35 11.63 -19.90 6.77
N LEU A 36 11.20 -18.79 7.38
CA LEU A 36 9.87 -18.67 8.00
C LEU A 36 9.08 -17.44 7.54
N LEU A 37 9.74 -16.39 7.06
CA LEU A 37 9.10 -15.08 6.81
C LEU A 37 9.01 -14.72 5.32
N THR A 38 9.31 -15.67 4.44
CA THR A 38 9.18 -15.57 2.99
C THR A 38 8.48 -16.83 2.45
N PRO A 39 7.74 -16.74 1.34
CA PRO A 39 7.14 -17.91 0.73
C PRO A 39 8.20 -18.90 0.24
N ASP A 40 7.88 -20.18 0.28
CA ASP A 40 8.73 -21.23 -0.30
C ASP A 40 8.84 -21.06 -1.82
N GLN A 41 9.98 -21.49 -2.36
CA GLN A 41 10.20 -21.51 -3.79
C GLN A 41 9.19 -22.44 -4.47
N GLY A 42 8.47 -21.93 -5.46
CA GLY A 42 7.46 -22.71 -6.20
C GLY A 42 6.15 -22.91 -5.44
N SER A 43 5.90 -22.10 -4.39
CA SER A 43 4.60 -22.07 -3.71
C SER A 43 3.46 -21.85 -4.71
N HIS A 44 2.38 -22.60 -4.52
CA HIS A 44 1.19 -22.56 -5.36
C HIS A 44 0.20 -21.51 -4.85
N TYR A 45 -0.32 -20.69 -5.77
CA TYR A 45 -1.40 -19.75 -5.51
C TYR A 45 -2.61 -20.14 -6.36
N ASP A 46 -3.80 -20.21 -5.76
CA ASP A 46 -5.04 -20.54 -6.49
C ASP A 46 -5.34 -19.53 -7.60
N GLN A 47 -4.90 -18.29 -7.40
CA GLN A 47 -4.99 -17.22 -8.39
C GLN A 47 -3.70 -16.38 -8.35
N LEU A 48 -3.09 -16.20 -9.53
CA LEU A 48 -1.96 -15.30 -9.74
C LEU A 48 -2.42 -14.07 -10.52
N ILE A 49 -2.18 -12.88 -9.97
CA ILE A 49 -2.44 -11.60 -10.63
C ILE A 49 -1.11 -10.87 -10.74
N GLU A 50 -0.71 -10.49 -11.95
CA GLU A 50 0.51 -9.74 -12.21
C GLU A 50 0.20 -8.26 -12.43
N ILE A 51 0.98 -7.38 -11.79
CA ILE A 51 0.88 -5.93 -11.92
C ILE A 51 2.27 -5.37 -12.19
N ASP A 52 2.46 -4.69 -13.32
CA ASP A 52 3.70 -4.00 -13.65
C ASP A 52 3.70 -2.58 -13.08
N LEU A 53 4.49 -2.37 -12.02
CA LEU A 53 4.60 -1.09 -11.32
C LEU A 53 5.24 0.02 -12.18
N THR A 54 5.95 -0.32 -13.26
CA THR A 54 6.60 0.67 -14.14
C THR A 54 5.60 1.33 -15.09
N THR A 55 4.52 0.61 -15.41
CA THR A 55 3.43 1.11 -16.27
C THR A 55 2.27 1.73 -15.48
N LEU A 56 2.30 1.59 -14.15
CA LEU A 56 1.21 2.03 -13.29
C LEU A 56 1.15 3.56 -13.23
N GLU A 57 -0.01 4.12 -13.56
CA GLU A 57 -0.31 5.55 -13.35
C GLU A 57 -1.11 5.77 -12.06
N PRO A 58 -1.15 7.00 -11.51
CA PRO A 58 -2.00 7.31 -10.37
C PRO A 58 -3.48 7.06 -10.67
N HIS A 59 -4.21 6.52 -9.69
CA HIS A 59 -5.64 6.21 -9.83
C HIS A 59 -6.48 6.90 -8.75
N VAL A 60 -7.74 7.15 -9.09
CA VAL A 60 -8.79 7.57 -8.16
C VAL A 60 -9.94 6.58 -8.28
N ASN A 61 -10.39 6.05 -7.14
CA ASN A 61 -11.50 5.11 -7.10
C ASN A 61 -12.76 5.78 -6.54
N GLY A 62 -13.93 5.43 -7.08
CA GLY A 62 -15.21 6.00 -6.69
C GLY A 62 -16.08 6.34 -7.90
N PRO A 63 -17.19 7.09 -7.73
CA PRO A 63 -17.55 7.83 -6.51
C PRO A 63 -18.26 7.01 -5.42
N PHE A 64 -18.90 5.88 -5.74
CA PHE A 64 -19.76 5.15 -4.77
C PHE A 64 -19.27 3.75 -4.40
N THR A 65 -18.22 3.25 -5.06
CA THR A 65 -17.60 1.97 -4.74
C THR A 65 -16.08 2.08 -4.81
N PRO A 66 -15.33 1.48 -3.87
CA PRO A 66 -13.87 1.52 -3.87
C PRO A 66 -13.25 0.71 -5.02
N ASP A 67 -14.03 -0.10 -5.73
CA ASP A 67 -13.55 -0.97 -6.81
C ASP A 67 -13.74 -0.34 -8.21
N LEU A 68 -14.37 0.84 -8.31
CA LEU A 68 -14.51 1.59 -9.56
C LEU A 68 -13.28 2.47 -9.78
N ALA A 69 -12.26 1.88 -10.41
CA ALA A 69 -10.96 2.53 -10.62
C ALA A 69 -10.94 3.41 -11.88
N HIS A 70 -10.39 4.61 -11.74
CA HIS A 70 -10.14 5.52 -12.84
C HIS A 70 -8.68 5.95 -12.85
N PRO A 71 -7.95 5.76 -13.96
CA PRO A 71 -6.67 6.39 -14.11
C PRO A 71 -6.84 7.91 -14.09
N ILE A 72 -5.92 8.62 -13.43
CA ILE A 72 -6.04 10.07 -13.21
C ILE A 72 -6.18 10.83 -14.54
N SER A 73 -5.49 10.35 -15.59
CA SER A 73 -5.53 10.89 -16.95
C SER A 73 -6.93 10.86 -17.59
N LYS A 74 -7.81 9.95 -17.14
CA LYS A 74 -9.17 9.76 -17.69
C LYS A 74 -10.27 10.24 -16.76
N LEU A 75 -9.95 10.58 -15.51
CA LEU A 75 -10.93 10.90 -14.47
C LEU A 75 -11.91 12.00 -14.88
N GLY A 76 -11.42 13.13 -15.40
CA GLY A 76 -12.28 14.27 -15.80
C GLY A 76 -13.22 13.95 -16.96
N ASN A 77 -12.74 13.15 -17.94
CA ASN A 77 -13.59 12.70 -19.05
C ASN A 77 -14.65 11.70 -18.58
N ASN A 78 -14.28 10.80 -17.66
CA ASN A 78 -15.23 9.86 -17.04
C ASN A 78 -16.28 10.61 -16.22
N ALA A 79 -15.90 11.63 -15.45
CA ALA A 79 -16.83 12.44 -14.67
C ALA A 79 -17.86 13.14 -15.57
N LYS A 80 -17.41 13.83 -16.63
CA LYS A 80 -18.31 14.49 -17.59
C LYS A 80 -19.26 13.50 -18.28
N LYS A 81 -18.75 12.35 -18.70
CA LYS A 81 -19.55 11.32 -19.40
C LYS A 81 -20.64 10.73 -18.50
N ASN A 82 -20.37 10.59 -17.20
CA ASN A 82 -21.29 9.99 -16.23
C ASN A 82 -22.04 11.02 -15.37
N ASP A 83 -21.97 12.31 -15.74
CA ASP A 83 -22.60 13.42 -15.03
C ASP A 83 -22.24 13.51 -13.53
N TRP A 84 -20.97 13.21 -13.21
CA TRP A 84 -20.44 13.38 -11.86
C TRP A 84 -19.97 14.82 -11.63
N PRO A 85 -20.10 15.35 -10.40
CA PRO A 85 -19.58 16.67 -10.06
C PRO A 85 -18.09 16.78 -10.40
N ASN A 86 -17.75 17.75 -11.25
CA ASN A 86 -16.37 17.98 -11.70
C ASN A 86 -15.63 19.04 -10.85
N GLU A 87 -16.31 19.62 -9.86
CA GLU A 87 -15.74 20.54 -8.89
C GLU A 87 -15.42 19.78 -7.59
N ILE A 88 -14.14 19.79 -7.19
CA ILE A 88 -13.71 19.26 -5.90
C ILE A 88 -13.94 20.32 -4.84
N LYS A 89 -14.98 20.13 -4.00
CA LYS A 89 -15.32 21.08 -2.93
C LYS A 89 -14.38 21.01 -1.72
N VAL A 90 -13.93 19.81 -1.36
CA VAL A 90 -13.06 19.55 -0.20
C VAL A 90 -12.11 18.41 -0.53
N GLY A 91 -10.81 18.63 -0.27
CA GLY A 91 -9.81 17.56 -0.21
C GLY A 91 -9.53 17.21 1.25
N LYS A 92 -9.67 15.92 1.61
CA LYS A 92 -9.30 15.42 2.93
C LYS A 92 -8.12 14.48 2.80
N PHE A 93 -7.04 14.78 3.51
CA PHE A 93 -5.92 13.88 3.73
C PHE A 93 -5.69 13.77 5.24
N PHE A 94 -5.20 12.63 5.70
CA PHE A 94 -4.82 12.45 7.11
C PHE A 94 -3.32 12.69 7.25
N THR A 95 -2.92 13.65 8.08
CA THR A 95 -1.52 13.81 8.52
C THR A 95 -1.36 13.18 9.90
N PHE A 96 -0.44 12.22 10.03
CA PHE A 96 0.04 11.78 11.33
C PHE A 96 1.27 12.62 11.70
N ASN A 97 1.09 13.57 12.61
CA ASN A 97 2.21 14.24 13.27
C ASN A 97 2.80 13.27 14.30
N PHE A 98 3.94 12.65 14.00
CA PHE A 98 4.75 12.04 15.06
C PHE A 98 5.38 13.16 15.89
N ILE A 99 4.94 13.33 17.14
CA ILE A 99 5.60 14.14 18.15
C ILE A 99 6.83 13.34 18.60
N TYR A 100 8.02 13.87 18.35
CA TYR A 100 9.24 13.38 19.00
C TYR A 100 9.13 13.73 20.50
N ILE A 101 9.03 12.71 21.35
CA ILE A 101 9.35 12.84 22.77
C ILE A 101 10.88 12.84 22.86
N VAL A 102 11.45 13.99 23.18
CA VAL A 102 12.82 14.06 23.71
C VAL A 102 12.78 13.54 25.14
N SER A 103 13.60 12.54 25.46
CA SER A 103 13.95 12.22 26.83
C SER A 103 15.44 11.86 26.90
N MET A 104 16.17 12.78 27.57
CA MET A 104 17.53 12.77 28.14
C MET A 104 18.69 12.18 27.33
#